data_AF-A0A5N3VNU6-F1
#
_entry.id   AF-A0A5N3VNU6-F1
#
_cell.length_a   1.000
_cell.length_b   1.000
_cell.length_c   1.000
_cell.angle_alpha   90.00
_cell.angle_beta   90.00
_cell.angle_gamma   90.00
#
_symmetry.space_group_name_H-M   'P 1'
#
loop_
_entity.id
_entity.type
_entity.pdbx_description
1 polymer ?
#
loop_
_entity_poly.entity_id
_entity_poly.type
_entity_poly.pdbx_seq_one_letter_code
_entity_poly.pdbx_strand_id
1 'polypeptide(L)'
;PLCVCVCVCVFSDGNLTFKNERLDANHITSVPEDSFEGLTQLRHLWLDDNSLTEVPAHPLSNLPTLQALTLALNKISSIPDFAFTNLSSLVVL
;
A
#
# COMPACT_ATOMS: atom_id res chain seq x y z
N PRO A 1 -15.78 -17.45 -2.94
CA PRO A 1 -14.32 -17.33 -2.71
C PRO A 1 -13.94 -15.85 -2.65
N LEU A 2 -13.85 -15.30 -1.44
CA LEU A 2 -13.67 -13.87 -1.20
C LEU A 2 -12.23 -13.47 -1.59
N CYS A 3 -12.07 -12.84 -2.75
CA CYS A 3 -10.82 -12.19 -3.14
C CYS A 3 -10.62 -11.01 -2.18
N VAL A 4 -9.73 -11.14 -1.20
CA VAL A 4 -9.34 -10.03 -0.33
C VAL A 4 -8.20 -9.28 -1.03
N CYS A 5 -8.59 -8.40 -1.96
CA CYS A 5 -7.71 -7.46 -2.66
C CYS A 5 -8.07 -6.04 -2.22
N VAL A 6 -7.11 -5.12 -2.26
CA VAL A 6 -7.40 -3.69 -2.11
C VAL A 6 -8.13 -3.22 -3.38
N CYS A 7 -9.38 -2.78 -3.29
CA CYS A 7 -10.06 -2.10 -4.39
C CYS A 7 -10.21 -0.61 -4.10
N VAL A 8 -10.27 0.20 -5.15
CA VAL A 8 -10.51 1.65 -5.11
C VAL A 8 -11.75 2.01 -4.27
N CYS A 9 -12.73 1.09 -4.15
CA CYS A 9 -13.93 1.29 -3.34
C CYS A 9 -13.69 1.30 -1.82
N VAL A 10 -12.55 0.79 -1.31
CA VAL A 10 -12.21 0.81 0.14
C VAL A 10 -12.01 2.25 0.64
N PHE A 11 -11.70 3.19 -0.26
CA PHE A 11 -11.40 4.60 0.06
C PHE A 11 -12.64 5.52 0.02
N SER A 12 -13.87 4.96 -0.08
CA SER A 12 -15.11 5.70 -0.37
C SER A 12 -15.75 6.40 0.84
N ASP A 13 -15.21 6.28 2.05
CA ASP A 13 -15.79 6.96 3.22
C ASP A 13 -15.33 8.41 3.24
N GLY A 14 -16.18 9.29 2.71
CA GLY A 14 -15.99 10.73 2.46
C GLY A 14 -15.75 11.62 3.68
N ASN A 15 -14.93 11.19 4.63
CA ASN A 15 -14.49 11.98 5.76
C ASN A 15 -13.15 11.48 6.35
N LEU A 16 -12.08 11.38 5.55
CA LEU A 16 -10.75 11.10 6.08
C LEU A 16 -9.72 11.95 5.34
N THR A 17 -8.90 12.68 6.10
CA THR A 17 -7.72 13.35 5.54
C THR A 17 -6.84 12.30 4.87
N PHE A 18 -6.77 12.28 3.53
CA PHE A 18 -6.04 11.33 2.66
C PHE A 18 -4.51 11.34 2.84
N LYS A 19 -4.02 11.41 4.07
CA LYS A 19 -2.61 11.34 4.45
C LYS A 19 -2.27 10.00 5.09
N ASN A 20 -3.25 9.23 5.55
CA ASN A 20 -3.05 8.05 6.38
C ASN A 20 -4.04 6.96 5.96
N GLU A 21 -3.58 5.80 5.53
CA GLU A 21 -4.42 4.64 5.20
C GLU A 21 -3.97 3.41 5.97
N ARG A 22 -4.85 2.91 6.84
CA ARG A 22 -4.62 1.74 7.70
C ARG A 22 -5.29 0.52 7.10
N LEU A 23 -4.46 -0.39 6.60
CA LEU A 23 -4.87 -1.68 6.06
C LEU A 23 -4.19 -2.84 6.83
N ASP A 24 -3.63 -2.55 8.02
CA ASP A 24 -3.00 -3.51 8.91
C ASP A 24 -3.97 -4.58 9.43
N ALA A 25 -3.44 -5.77 9.74
CA ALA A 25 -4.19 -6.90 10.32
C ALA A 25 -5.40 -7.35 9.48
N ASN A 26 -5.22 -7.41 8.16
CA ASN A 26 -6.21 -7.91 7.22
C ASN A 26 -5.76 -9.23 6.57
N HIS A 27 -6.55 -9.71 5.61
CA HIS A 27 -6.21 -10.89 4.82
C HIS A 27 -5.83 -10.53 3.38
N ILE A 28 -5.24 -9.34 3.19
CA ILE A 28 -4.87 -8.86 1.85
C ILE A 28 -3.80 -9.78 1.29
N THR A 29 -4.10 -10.34 0.11
CA THR A 29 -3.19 -11.25 -0.60
C THR A 29 -2.54 -10.60 -1.80
N SER A 30 -3.15 -9.56 -2.35
CA SER A 30 -2.60 -8.76 -3.44
C SER A 30 -3.14 -7.33 -3.44
N VAL A 31 -2.38 -6.43 -4.05
CA VAL A 31 -2.76 -5.02 -4.28
C VAL A 31 -2.76 -4.79 -5.79
N PRO A 32 -3.94 -4.68 -6.43
CA PRO A 32 -4.09 -4.27 -7.82
C PRO A 32 -3.37 -2.96 -8.16
N GLU A 33 -2.90 -2.83 -9.41
CA GLU A 33 -2.11 -1.68 -9.89
C GLU A 33 -2.79 -0.32 -9.71
N ASP A 34 -4.12 -0.30 -9.79
CA ASP A 34 -4.99 0.87 -9.69
C ASP A 34 -5.47 1.16 -8.26
N SER A 35 -5.13 0.31 -7.27
CA SER A 35 -5.64 0.43 -5.90
C SER A 35 -5.38 1.78 -5.25
N PHE A 36 -4.26 2.44 -5.57
CA PHE A 36 -3.87 3.71 -4.96
C PHE A 36 -3.93 4.90 -5.93
N GLU A 37 -4.61 4.73 -7.07
CA GLU A 37 -4.75 5.80 -8.04
C GLU A 37 -5.50 7.00 -7.43
N GLY A 38 -4.97 8.21 -7.66
CA GLY A 38 -5.56 9.45 -7.13
C GLY A 38 -5.21 9.77 -5.66
N LEU A 39 -4.62 8.85 -4.89
CA LEU A 39 -4.18 9.06 -3.50
C LEU A 39 -2.87 9.85 -3.39
N THR A 40 -2.73 10.92 -4.18
CA THR A 40 -1.49 11.71 -4.33
C THR A 40 -1.05 12.44 -3.06
N GLN A 41 -1.90 12.52 -2.03
CA GLN A 41 -1.62 13.17 -0.75
C GLN A 41 -1.25 12.19 0.37
N LEU A 42 -1.22 10.88 0.06
CA LEU A 42 -0.99 9.83 1.05
C LEU A 42 0.43 9.88 1.60
N ARG A 43 0.56 9.90 2.93
CA ARG A 43 1.84 9.99 3.64
C ARG A 43 2.18 8.73 4.42
N HIS A 44 1.19 8.04 4.98
CA HIS A 44 1.41 6.84 5.76
C HIS A 44 0.48 5.73 5.25
N LEU A 45 1.07 4.58 4.95
CA LEU A 45 0.37 3.39 4.49
C LEU A 45 0.79 2.21 5.37
N TRP A 46 -0.15 1.66 6.11
CA TRP A 46 0.09 0.49 6.95
C TRP A 46 -0.49 -0.75 6.27
N LEU A 47 0.38 -1.69 5.91
CA LEU A 47 0.04 -2.97 5.27
C LEU A 47 0.60 -4.15 6.07
N ASP A 48 1.04 -3.93 7.30
CA ASP A 48 1.54 -4.99 8.15
C ASP A 48 0.47 -6.01 8.54
N ASP A 49 0.91 -7.21 8.92
CA ASP A 49 0.04 -8.32 9.30
C ASP A 49 -1.01 -8.65 8.23
N ASN A 50 -0.52 -8.91 7.02
CA ASN A 50 -1.30 -9.32 5.87
C ASN A 50 -0.69 -10.60 5.25
N SER A 51 -1.18 -11.01 4.08
CA SER A 51 -0.69 -12.19 3.36
C SER A 51 -0.09 -11.83 2.00
N LEU A 52 0.49 -10.64 1.86
CA LEU A 52 1.19 -10.24 0.63
C LEU A 52 2.40 -11.14 0.41
N THR A 53 2.52 -11.71 -0.79
CA THR A 53 3.65 -12.55 -1.20
C THR A 53 4.74 -11.77 -1.92
N GLU A 54 4.43 -10.54 -2.33
CA GLU A 54 5.32 -9.63 -3.06
C GLU A 54 5.08 -8.18 -2.63
N VAL A 55 6.09 -7.34 -2.84
CA VAL A 55 5.92 -5.89 -2.65
C VAL A 55 5.06 -5.33 -3.78
N PRO A 56 3.99 -4.57 -3.49
CA PRO A 56 3.14 -3.98 -4.51
C PRO A 56 3.80 -2.75 -5.16
N ALA A 57 4.91 -2.96 -5.87
CA ALA A 57 5.76 -1.92 -6.44
C ALA A 57 5.01 -1.00 -7.42
N HIS A 58 4.19 -1.57 -8.31
CA HIS A 58 3.42 -0.79 -9.29
C HIS A 58 2.38 0.13 -8.61
N PRO A 59 1.50 -0.36 -7.72
CA PRO A 59 0.60 0.50 -6.95
C PRO A 59 1.33 1.58 -6.14
N LEU A 60 2.43 1.22 -5.47
CA LEU A 60 3.21 2.16 -4.66
C LEU A 60 3.84 3.28 -5.50
N SER A 61 4.16 3.01 -6.76
CA SER A 61 4.74 4.02 -7.66
C SER A 61 3.83 5.24 -7.90
N ASN A 62 2.53 5.11 -7.61
CA ASN A 62 1.54 6.19 -7.71
C ASN A 62 1.47 7.08 -6.45
N LEU A 63 2.33 6.85 -5.45
CA LEU A 63 2.30 7.53 -4.15
C LEU A 63 3.56 8.40 -3.91
N PRO A 64 3.75 9.50 -4.67
CA PRO A 64 4.99 10.29 -4.61
C PRO A 64 5.20 11.02 -3.26
N THR A 65 4.15 11.19 -2.46
CA THR A 65 4.19 11.87 -1.16
C THR A 65 4.28 10.92 0.02
N LEU A 66 4.36 9.61 -0.22
CA LEU A 66 4.43 8.59 0.84
C LEU A 66 5.71 8.76 1.65
N GLN A 67 5.56 8.80 2.97
CA GLN A 67 6.62 9.06 3.95
C GLN A 67 6.88 7.83 4.84
N ALA A 68 5.85 7.04 5.13
CA ALA A 68 5.98 5.79 5.87
C ALA A 68 5.19 4.67 5.19
N LEU A 69 5.82 3.52 5.06
CA LEU A 69 5.23 2.27 4.60
C LEU A 69 5.59 1.17 5.58
N THR A 70 4.63 0.36 6.03
CA THR A 70 4.92 -0.85 6.81
C THR A 70 4.44 -2.09 6.05
N LEU A 71 5.34 -3.06 5.89
CA LEU A 71 5.05 -4.35 5.24
C LEU A 71 5.40 -5.55 6.15
N ALA A 72 5.66 -5.28 7.43
CA ALA A 72 6.01 -6.31 8.41
C ALA A 72 4.93 -7.39 8.52
N LEU A 73 5.30 -8.59 8.96
CA LEU A 73 4.35 -9.69 9.15
C LEU A 73 3.55 -10.06 7.88
N ASN A 74 4.15 -9.87 6.70
CA ASN A 74 3.66 -10.42 5.43
C ASN A 74 4.46 -11.67 5.03
N LYS A 75 4.14 -12.24 3.86
CA LYS A 75 4.78 -13.43 3.27
C LYS A 75 5.71 -13.07 2.10
N ILE A 76 6.24 -11.84 2.10
CA ILE A 76 7.08 -11.31 1.02
C ILE A 76 8.41 -12.07 1.01
N SER A 77 8.66 -12.80 -0.09
CA SER A 77 9.88 -13.60 -0.25
C SER A 77 11.01 -12.88 -0.98
N SER A 78 10.69 -11.83 -1.73
CA SER A 78 11.64 -11.05 -2.52
C SER A 78 11.17 -9.62 -2.67
N ILE A 79 12.14 -8.71 -2.80
CA ILE A 79 11.92 -7.29 -3.04
C ILE A 79 12.66 -6.95 -4.33
N PRO A 80 11.96 -6.53 -5.39
CA PRO A 80 12.64 -6.10 -6.61
C PRO A 80 13.39 -4.77 -6.38
N ASP A 81 14.53 -4.57 -7.05
CA ASP A 81 15.36 -3.36 -6.89
C ASP A 81 14.59 -2.06 -7.19
N PHE A 82 13.58 -2.14 -8.05
CA PHE A 82 12.74 -1.01 -8.43
C PHE A 82 11.54 -0.77 -7.49
N ALA A 83 11.35 -1.58 -6.44
CA ALA A 83 10.13 -1.58 -5.63
C ALA A 83 9.76 -0.21 -5.04
N PHE A 84 10.77 0.61 -4.76
CA PHE A 84 10.62 1.87 -4.04
C PHE A 84 11.24 3.07 -4.79
N THR A 85 11.62 2.93 -6.06
CA THR A 85 12.36 3.97 -6.79
C THR A 85 11.57 5.27 -6.97
N ASN A 86 10.24 5.20 -7.02
CA ASN A 86 9.37 6.36 -7.20
C ASN A 86 8.90 6.97 -5.85
N LEU A 87 9.25 6.37 -4.71
CA LEU A 87 8.87 6.83 -3.39
C LEU A 87 9.88 7.85 -2.84
N SER A 88 10.04 8.98 -3.53
CA SER A 88 11.06 9.99 -3.22
C SER A 88 10.90 10.66 -1.85
N SER A 89 9.71 10.59 -1.26
CA SER A 89 9.40 11.16 0.06
C SER A 89 9.51 10.13 1.20
N LEU A 90 9.85 8.86 0.90
CA LEU A 90 9.84 7.78 1.88
C LEU A 90 10.99 7.91 2.87
N VAL A 91 10.65 7.91 4.15
CA VAL A 91 11.60 8.06 5.26
C VAL A 91 11.60 6.80 6.14
N VAL A 92 10.47 6.10 6.21
CA VAL A 92 10.28 4.92 7.05
C VAL A 92 9.75 3.75 6.21
N LEU A 93 10.40 2.60 6.31
CA LEU A 93 10.05 1.34 5.64
C LEU A 93 10.17 0.15 6.61
#